data_AF-A0A1M7CDE8-F1
#
_entry.id   AF-A0A1M7CDE8-F1
#
_cell.length_a   1.000
_cell.length_b   1.000
_cell.length_c   1.000
_cell.angle_alpha   90.00
_cell.angle_beta   90.00
_cell.angle_gamma   90.00
#
_symmetry.space_group_name_H-M   'P 1'
#
loop_
_entity.id
_entity.type
_entity.pdbx_description
1 polymer ?
#
loop_
_entity_poly.entity_id
_entity_poly.type
_entity_poly.pdbx_seq_one_letter_code
_entity_poly.pdbx_strand_id
1 'polypeptide(L)' 'MEGWKTLVFNGAIGLLVIVKELVTYTSGFDWSAILPHQTAEMVILGLGIANIVLRHVTVGPAGWRKSAKP' A
#
# COMPACT_ATOMS: atom_id res chain seq x y z
N MET A 1 -0.45 -5.85 -33.75
CA MET A 1 -1.04 -5.79 -32.40
C MET A 1 -0.48 -4.56 -31.71
N GLU A 2 -1.32 -3.56 -31.47
CA GLU A 2 -0.85 -2.27 -30.95
C GLU A 2 -0.41 -2.43 -29.49
N GLY A 3 0.91 -2.32 -29.22
CA GLY A 3 1.51 -2.62 -27.92
C GLY A 3 0.95 -1.83 -26.73
N TRP A 4 0.22 -0.73 -26.99
CA TRP A 4 -0.46 0.03 -25.94
C TRP A 4 -1.60 -0.75 -25.28
N LYS A 5 -2.30 -1.64 -26.00
CA LYS A 5 -3.36 -2.47 -25.42
C LYS A 5 -2.79 -3.47 -24.41
N THR A 6 -1.63 -4.04 -24.71
CA THR A 6 -0.90 -4.95 -23.82
C THR A 6 -0.35 -4.20 -22.60
N LEU A 7 0.17 -2.99 -22.79
CA LEU A 7 0.62 -2.13 -21.69
C LEU A 7 -0.53 -1.81 -20.73
N VAL A 8 -1.69 -1.40 -21.27
CA VAL A 8 -2.87 -1.07 -20.47
C VAL A 8 -3.38 -2.30 -19.72
N PHE A 9 -3.46 -3.45 -20.38
CA PHE A 9 -3.91 -4.70 -19.76
C PHE A 9 -2.97 -5.14 -18.62
N ASN A 10 -1.66 -5.17 -18.87
CA ASN A 10 -0.68 -5.55 -17.86
C ASN A 10 -0.61 -4.53 -16.71
N GLY A 11 -0.71 -3.23 -17.04
CA GLY A 11 -0.78 -2.15 -16.07
C GLY A 11 -2.01 -2.27 -15.18
N ALA A 12 -3.18 -2.57 -15.74
CA ALA A 12 -4.42 -2.77 -14.98
C ALA A 12 -4.33 -3.98 -14.04
N ILE A 13 -3.75 -5.10 -14.50
CA ILE A 13 -3.51 -6.28 -13.64
C ILE A 13 -2.56 -5.93 -12.50
N GLY A 14 -1.45 -5.24 -12.78
CA GLY A 14 -0.51 -4.79 -11.75
C GLY A 14 -1.17 -3.86 -10.73
N LEU A 15 -2.02 -2.94 -11.21
CA LEU A 15 -2.74 -1.99 -10.38
C LEU A 15 -3.79 -2.68 -9.49
N LEU A 16 -4.48 -3.71 -9.99
CA LEU A 16 -5.40 -4.53 -9.20
C LEU A 16 -4.69 -5.26 -8.05
N VAL A 17 -3.49 -5.78 -8.28
CA VAL A 17 -2.68 -6.42 -7.21
C VAL A 17 -2.31 -5.40 -6.13
N ILE A 18 -1.89 -4.20 -6.54
CA ILE A 18 -1.58 -3.10 -5.62
C ILE A 18 -2.81 -2.69 -4.80
N VAL A 19 -3.97 -2.54 -5.44
CA VAL A 19 -5.23 -2.17 -4.77
C VAL A 19 -5.66 -3.25 -3.78
N LYS A 20 -5.56 -4.54 -4.16
CA LYS A 20 -5.88 -5.65 -3.25
C LYS A 20 -5.00 -5.63 -2.00
N GLU A 21 -3.70 -5.41 -2.18
CA GLU A 21 -2.76 -5.35 -1.06
C GLU A 21 -3.07 -4.15 -0.15
N LEU A 22 -3.37 -2.99 -0.73
CA LEU A 22 -3.84 -1.80 -0.02
C LEU A 22 -5.09 -2.08 0.81
N VAL A 23 -6.12 -2.68 0.21
CA VAL A 23 -7.36 -3.06 0.92
C VAL A 23 -7.07 -4.05 2.04
N THR A 24 -6.15 -4.99 1.85
CA THR A 24 -5.77 -5.95 2.90
C THR A 24 -5.13 -5.25 4.09
N TYR A 25 -4.25 -4.28 3.85
CA TYR A 25 -3.61 -3.51 4.92
C TYR A 25 -4.54 -2.49 5.59
N THR A 26 -5.49 -1.92 4.85
CA THR A 26 -6.37 -0.87 5.36
C THR A 26 -7.64 -1.42 5.99
N SER A 27 -8.14 -2.58 5.56
CA SER A 27 -9.33 -3.20 6.14
C SER A 27 -9.15 -3.77 7.54
N GLY A 28 -7.89 -3.99 7.98
CA GLY A 28 -7.59 -4.42 9.35
C GLY A 28 -7.75 -3.33 10.41
N PHE A 29 -8.08 -2.10 10.02
CA PHE A 29 -8.11 -0.93 10.90
C PHE A 29 -9.36 -0.09 10.65
N ASP A 30 -10.10 0.27 11.70
CA ASP A 30 -11.30 1.11 11.58
C ASP A 30 -10.90 2.59 11.48
N TRP A 31 -10.69 3.04 10.25
CA TRP A 31 -10.34 4.43 9.94
C TRP A 31 -11.44 5.43 10.28
N SER A 32 -12.69 4.99 10.35
CA SER A 32 -13.84 5.86 10.63
C SER A 32 -13.85 6.37 12.07
N ALA A 33 -13.18 5.65 12.99
CA ALA A 33 -13.03 6.05 14.38
C ALA A 33 -12.01 7.19 14.59
N ILE A 34 -11.15 7.46 13.59
CA ILE A 34 -9.99 8.34 13.73
C ILE A 34 -9.98 9.46 12.69
N LEU A 35 -10.53 9.22 11.50
CA LEU A 35 -10.54 10.17 10.40
C LEU A 35 -11.97 10.50 9.94
N PRO A 36 -12.26 11.79 9.68
CA PRO A 36 -13.46 12.18 8.95
C PRO A 36 -13.54 11.46 7.60
N HIS A 37 -14.73 10.97 7.22
CA HIS A 37 -14.93 10.20 5.98
C HIS A 37 -14.39 10.89 4.73
N GLN A 38 -14.41 12.22 4.67
CA GLN A 38 -13.95 12.99 3.51
C GLN A 38 -12.42 12.97 3.32
N THR A 39 -11.64 12.74 4.39
CA THR A 39 -10.18 12.77 4.35
C THR A 39 -9.54 11.40 4.50
N ALA A 40 -10.31 10.39 4.92
CA ALA A 40 -9.83 9.03 5.14
C ALA A 40 -9.13 8.44 3.91
N GLU A 41 -9.72 8.58 2.71
CA GLU A 41 -9.15 8.02 1.47
C GLU A 41 -7.78 8.62 1.12
N MET A 42 -7.64 9.95 1.25
CA MET A 42 -6.40 10.65 0.91
C MET A 42 -5.28 10.36 1.92
N VAL A 43 -5.63 10.22 3.20
CA VAL A 43 -4.69 9.83 4.26
C VAL A 43 -4.25 8.38 4.10
N ILE A 44 -5.18 7.47 3.78
CA ILE A 44 -4.88 6.06 3.49
C ILE A 44 -3.93 5.95 2.29
N LEU A 45 -4.19 6.70 1.21
CA LEU A 45 -3.32 6.74 0.05
C LEU A 45 -1.92 7.27 0.42
N GLY A 46 -1.84 8.36 1.19
CA GLY A 46 -0.59 8.93 1.68
C GLY A 46 0.21 7.94 2.54
N LEU A 47 -0.45 7.21 3.44
CA LEU A 47 0.15 6.15 4.24
C LEU A 47 0.66 4.99 3.38
N GLY A 48 -0.09 4.60 2.36
CA GLY A 48 0.32 3.58 1.39
C GLY A 48 1.60 3.97 0.65
N ILE A 49 1.66 5.21 0.14
CA ILE A 49 2.86 5.74 -0.53
C ILE A 49 4.03 5.79 0.44
N ALA A 50 3.83 6.33 1.65
CA ALA A 50 4.87 6.40 2.67
C ALA A 50 5.41 5.00 3.02
N ASN A 51 4.54 3.99 3.11
CA ASN A 51 4.94 2.61 3.38
C ASN A 51 5.76 2.00 2.23
N ILE A 52 5.37 2.22 0.98
CA ILE A 52 6.14 1.77 -0.19
C ILE A 52 7.52 2.42 -0.21
N VAL A 53 7.57 3.74 0.01
CA VAL A 53 8.83 4.49 0.08
C VAL A 53 9.69 3.91 1.19
N LEU A 54 9.18 3.84 2.42
CA LEU A 54 9.89 3.30 3.58
C LEU A 54 10.42 1.89 3.30
N ARG A 55 9.62 1.02 2.67
CA ARG A 55 10.05 -0.34 2.30
C ARG A 55 11.21 -0.38 1.30
N HIS A 56 11.37 0.67 0.49
CA HIS A 56 12.46 0.80 -0.46
C HIS A 56 13.69 1.51 0.11
N VAL A 57 13.51 2.54 0.97
CA VAL A 57 14.64 3.28 1.56
C VAL A 57 15.21 2.61 2.81
N THR A 58 14.43 1.78 3.51
CA THR A 58 14.90 1.06 4.70
C THR A 58 15.45 -0.31 4.31
N VAL A 59 16.62 -0.64 4.82
CA VAL A 59 17.26 -1.95 4.67
C VAL A 59 17.40 -2.57 6.07
N GLY A 60 16.84 -3.76 6.24
CA GLY A 60 16.84 -4.48 7.51
C GLY A 60 15.46 -4.57 8.18
N PRO A 61 15.30 -5.43 9.20
CA PRO A 61 14.03 -5.60 9.89
C PRO A 61 13.64 -4.33 10.62
N ALA A 62 12.33 -4.02 10.63
CA ALA A 62 11.81 -2.87 11.36
C ALA A 62 12.30 -2.88 12.81
N GLY A 63 12.77 -1.74 13.33
CA GLY A 63 13.50 -1.69 14.61
C GLY A 63 12.74 -2.22 15.83
N TRP A 64 11.41 -2.32 15.76
CA TRP A 64 10.57 -2.95 16.78
C TRP A 64 10.64 -4.49 16.79
N ARG A 65 11.16 -5.11 15.73
CA ARG A 65 11.44 -6.56 15.63
C ARG A 65 12.72 -7.00 16.36
N LYS A 66 13.43 -6.10 17.06
CA LYS A 66 14.61 -6.44 17.87
C LYS A 66 14.35 -7.47 18.99
N SER A 67 13.09 -7.86 19.24
CA SER A 67 12.72 -8.94 20.16
C SER A 67 12.65 -10.33 19.52
N ALA A 68 12.74 -10.46 18.20
CA ALA A 68 12.92 -11.77 17.57
C ALA A 68 14.42 -12.09 17.57
N LYS A 69 14.90 -12.70 18.67
CA LYS A 69 16.22 -13.36 18.72
C LYS A 69 16.29 -14.46 17.65
N PRO A 70 17.50 -14.77 17.16
CA PRO A 70 17.83 -15.09 15.76
C PRO A 70 17.13 -16.32 15.18
#